data_AF-A0A2V6F1W1-F1
#
_entry.id   AF-A0A2V6F1W1-F1
#
_cell.length_a   1.000
_cell.length_b   1.000
_cell.length_c   1.000
_cell.angle_alpha   90.00
_cell.angle_beta   90.00
_cell.angle_gamma   90.00
#
_symmetry.space_group_name_H-M   'P 1'
#
loop_
_entity.id
_entity.type
_entity.pdbx_description
1 polymer ?
#
loop_
_entity_poly.entity_id
_entity_poly.type
_entity_poly.pdbx_seq_one_letter_code
_entity_poly.pdbx_strand_id
1 'polypeptide(L)'
;MRPGLAINSPKVTAALRLIAGFERSPMAGLVDLKSVDVSGTDVLQLNTGQGSRITFAMDRLEEQLRDWRRVHDYGRKTGKAIRTLDLSVTNNAPVLWLEASAVPSSAPGLNKPSIHRKKHV
;
A
#
# COMPACT_ATOMS: atom_id res chain seq x y z
N MET A 1 -0.66 -23.78 8.97
CA MET A 1 -0.93 -22.84 10.08
C MET A 1 -2.08 -23.39 10.91
N ARG A 2 -1.95 -23.45 12.24
CA ARG A 2 -3.09 -23.76 13.13
C ARG A 2 -3.62 -22.43 13.68
N PRO A 3 -4.92 -22.11 13.53
CA PRO A 3 -5.51 -20.97 14.22
C PRO A 3 -5.23 -21.04 15.72
N GLY A 4 -4.84 -19.92 16.34
CA GLY A 4 -4.57 -19.83 17.78
C GLY A 4 -3.11 -20.06 18.23
N LEU A 5 -2.19 -20.38 17.31
CA LEU A 5 -0.75 -20.45 17.64
C LEU A 5 -0.09 -19.08 17.46
N ALA A 6 0.70 -18.64 18.45
CA ALA A 6 1.46 -17.40 18.37
C ALA A 6 2.43 -17.41 17.18
N ILE A 7 2.45 -16.30 16.43
CA ILE A 7 3.35 -16.12 15.29
C ILE A 7 4.69 -15.62 15.82
N ASN A 8 5.70 -16.50 15.83
CA ASN A 8 7.05 -16.17 16.30
C ASN A 8 7.95 -15.56 15.20
N SER A 9 7.36 -14.97 14.16
CA SER A 9 8.11 -14.37 13.04
C SER A 9 8.05 -12.84 13.13
N PRO A 10 9.19 -12.16 13.38
CA PRO A 10 9.25 -10.70 13.39
C PRO A 10 8.71 -10.07 12.11
N LYS A 11 9.01 -10.68 10.94
CA LYS A 11 8.51 -10.23 9.63
C LYS A 11 7.00 -10.27 9.53
N VAL A 12 6.37 -11.37 9.94
CA VAL A 12 4.91 -11.49 9.88
C VAL A 12 4.26 -10.52 10.87
N THR A 13 4.83 -10.35 12.07
CA THR A 13 4.35 -9.36 13.04
C THR A 13 4.46 -7.94 12.48
N ALA A 14 5.58 -7.59 11.84
CA ALA A 14 5.76 -6.29 11.20
C ALA A 14 4.79 -6.09 10.03
N ALA A 15 4.54 -7.11 9.20
CA ALA A 15 3.56 -7.06 8.12
C ALA A 15 2.14 -6.83 8.64
N LEU A 16 1.74 -7.53 9.71
CA LEU A 16 0.44 -7.32 10.35
C LEU A 16 0.32 -5.90 10.95
N ARG A 17 1.39 -5.37 11.55
CA ARG A 17 1.43 -3.97 12.02
C ARG A 17 1.32 -2.98 10.86
N LEU A 18 1.99 -3.23 9.75
CA LEU A 18 1.89 -2.41 8.53
C LEU A 18 0.43 -2.39 8.03
N ILE A 19 -0.20 -3.56 7.89
CA ILE A 19 -1.60 -3.68 7.44
C ILE A 19 -2.55 -2.97 8.42
N ALA A 20 -2.42 -3.21 9.73
CA ALA A 20 -3.27 -2.60 10.74
C ALA A 20 -3.07 -1.08 10.88
N GLY A 21 -1.87 -0.58 10.56
CA GLY A 21 -1.55 0.85 10.53
C GLY A 21 -1.96 1.54 9.23
N PHE A 22 -2.02 0.80 8.11
CA PHE A 22 -2.26 1.36 6.78
C PHE A 22 -3.60 2.08 6.67
N GLU A 23 -4.67 1.50 7.22
CA GLU A 23 -6.04 2.07 7.21
C GLU A 23 -6.15 3.45 7.91
N ARG A 24 -5.23 3.75 8.84
CA ARG A 24 -5.19 5.06 9.53
C ARG A 24 -4.06 5.95 9.01
N SER A 25 -3.35 5.51 7.97
CA SER A 25 -2.19 6.21 7.44
C SER A 25 -2.59 7.33 6.48
N PRO A 26 -1.68 8.27 6.18
CA PRO A 26 -1.90 9.27 5.15
C PRO A 26 -2.09 8.70 3.72
N MET A 27 -1.83 7.41 3.51
CA MET A 27 -2.01 6.70 2.24
C MET A 27 -3.37 6.00 2.13
N ALA A 28 -4.14 5.92 3.21
CA ALA A 28 -5.47 5.34 3.21
C ALA A 28 -6.38 6.04 2.18
N GLY A 29 -7.05 5.25 1.34
CA GLY A 29 -7.93 5.75 0.27
C GLY A 29 -7.22 6.39 -0.93
N LEU A 30 -5.89 6.59 -0.90
CA LEU A 30 -5.13 7.09 -2.04
C LEU A 30 -4.63 5.97 -2.95
N VAL A 31 -4.28 4.84 -2.34
CA VAL A 31 -3.83 3.64 -3.03
C VAL A 31 -4.51 2.42 -2.42
N ASP A 32 -4.60 1.36 -3.21
CA ASP A 32 -5.17 0.09 -2.75
C ASP A 32 -4.03 -0.82 -2.28
N LEU A 33 -4.06 -1.31 -1.04
CA LEU A 33 -3.07 -2.28 -0.56
C LEU A 33 -3.48 -3.67 -1.01
N LYS A 34 -2.74 -4.25 -1.96
CA LYS A 34 -3.09 -5.53 -2.58
C LYS A 34 -2.45 -6.74 -1.87
N SER A 35 -1.18 -6.63 -1.51
CA SER A 35 -0.45 -7.73 -0.85
C SER A 35 0.79 -7.22 -0.15
N VAL A 36 1.19 -7.89 0.93
CA VAL A 36 2.51 -7.73 1.56
C VAL A 36 3.27 -9.04 1.44
N ASP A 37 4.42 -9.00 0.78
CA ASP A 37 5.36 -10.12 0.66
C ASP A 37 6.41 -10.03 1.79
N VAL A 38 6.58 -11.15 2.50
CA VAL A 38 7.46 -11.32 3.67
C VAL A 38 8.64 -12.27 3.38
N SER A 39 8.86 -12.66 2.13
CA SER A 39 9.94 -13.57 1.72
C SER A 39 11.32 -12.91 1.81
N GLY A 40 11.41 -11.59 1.61
CA GLY A 40 12.66 -10.82 1.65
C GLY A 40 13.41 -10.87 2.98
N THR A 41 14.72 -10.62 2.93
CA THR A 41 15.58 -10.50 4.11
C THR A 41 15.41 -9.10 4.69
N ASP A 42 14.94 -9.03 5.94
CA ASP A 42 14.78 -7.81 6.75
C ASP A 42 13.92 -6.67 6.20
N VAL A 43 13.14 -6.93 5.16
CA VAL A 43 12.21 -5.96 4.55
C VAL A 43 10.84 -6.57 4.28
N LEU A 44 9.86 -5.69 4.11
CA LEU A 44 8.50 -6.00 3.67
C LEU A 44 8.27 -5.38 2.30
N GLN A 45 7.71 -6.13 1.35
CA GLN A 45 7.38 -5.60 0.03
C GLN A 45 5.86 -5.49 -0.12
N LEU A 46 5.35 -4.27 -0.17
CA LEU A 46 3.94 -3.97 -0.42
C LEU A 46 3.71 -3.79 -1.91
N ASN A 47 2.75 -4.52 -2.48
CA ASN A 47 2.24 -4.27 -3.82
C ASN A 47 0.89 -3.56 -3.75
N THR A 48 0.70 -2.54 -4.57
CA THR A 48 -0.58 -1.81 -4.64
C THR A 48 -1.48 -2.34 -5.77
N GLY A 49 -2.78 -2.04 -5.69
CA GLY A 49 -3.74 -2.31 -6.76
C GLY A 49 -3.37 -1.61 -8.08
N GLN A 50 -2.72 -0.44 -7.99
CA GLN A 50 -2.19 0.34 -9.11
C GLN A 50 -0.91 -0.26 -9.73
N GLY A 51 -0.37 -1.33 -9.16
CA GLY A 51 0.84 -2.00 -9.67
C GLY A 51 2.16 -1.35 -9.25
N SER A 52 2.14 -0.50 -8.21
CA SER A 52 3.34 0.00 -7.55
C SER A 52 3.90 -1.03 -6.56
N ARG A 53 5.21 -1.05 -6.40
CA ARG A 53 5.92 -1.86 -5.40
C ARG A 53 6.63 -0.95 -4.41
N ILE A 54 6.35 -1.09 -3.13
CA ILE A 54 6.94 -0.26 -2.08
C ILE A 54 7.67 -1.18 -1.09
N THR A 55 8.95 -0.92 -0.84
CA THR A 55 9.77 -1.66 0.11
C THR A 55 9.83 -0.90 1.43
N PHE A 56 9.52 -1.58 2.53
CA PHE A 56 9.58 -1.06 3.89
C PHE A 56 10.65 -1.80 4.69
N ALA A 57 11.37 -1.09 5.55
CA ALA A 57 12.03 -1.73 6.67
C ALA A 57 10.98 -2.24 7.67
N MET A 58 11.35 -3.17 8.55
CA MET A 58 10.41 -3.72 9.55
C MET A 58 10.18 -2.79 10.75
N ASP A 59 11.03 -1.79 10.92
CA ASP A 59 10.93 -0.73 11.92
C ASP A 59 10.29 0.54 11.32
N ARG A 60 10.03 1.55 12.17
CA ARG A 60 9.60 2.91 11.77
C ARG A 60 8.48 3.01 10.71
N LEU A 61 7.60 2.01 10.66
CA LEU A 61 6.54 1.89 9.65
C LEU A 61 5.68 3.14 9.51
N GLU A 62 5.37 3.81 10.62
CA GLU A 62 4.58 5.05 10.61
C GLU A 62 5.31 6.22 9.93
N GLU A 63 6.62 6.34 10.13
CA GLU A 63 7.45 7.34 9.46
C GLU A 63 7.50 7.06 7.96
N GLN A 64 7.75 5.80 7.59
CA GLN A 64 7.79 5.38 6.19
C GLN A 64 6.46 5.62 5.48
N LEU A 65 5.31 5.42 6.14
CA LEU A 65 4.00 5.76 5.57
C LEU A 65 3.84 7.27 5.32
N ARG A 66 4.39 8.13 6.18
CA ARG A 66 4.43 9.58 5.97
C ARG A 66 5.38 9.95 4.82
N ASP A 67 6.52 9.29 4.71
CA ASP A 67 7.47 9.50 3.61
C ASP A 67 6.88 9.07 2.27
N TRP A 68 6.20 7.93 2.23
CA TRP A 68 5.47 7.49 1.05
C TRP A 68 4.47 8.55 0.61
N ARG A 69 3.70 9.13 1.53
CA ARG A 69 2.75 10.19 1.20
C ARG A 69 3.43 11.40 0.57
N ARG A 70 4.58 11.83 1.08
CA ARG A 70 5.35 12.95 0.50
C ARG A 70 5.78 12.66 -0.93
N VAL A 71 6.32 11.46 -1.18
CA VAL A 71 6.73 11.03 -2.53
C VAL A 71 5.52 10.93 -3.46
N HIS A 72 4.42 10.34 -3.00
CA HIS A 72 3.18 10.24 -3.77
C HIS A 72 2.63 11.61 -4.16
N ASP A 73 2.57 12.56 -3.23
CA ASP A 73 2.09 13.93 -3.50
C ASP A 73 3.01 14.66 -4.49
N TYR A 74 4.33 14.44 -4.41
CA TYR A 74 5.27 14.96 -5.40
C TYR A 74 5.03 14.37 -6.80
N GLY A 75 4.84 13.05 -6.90
CA GLY A 75 4.50 12.38 -8.14
C GLY A 75 3.25 12.97 -8.77
N ARG A 76 2.16 13.08 -7.99
CA ARG A 76 0.90 13.69 -8.45
C ARG A 76 1.08 15.12 -8.97
N LYS A 77 1.84 15.96 -8.26
CA LYS A 77 2.12 17.34 -8.68
C LYS A 77 2.91 17.42 -9.99
N THR A 78 3.71 16.40 -10.30
CA THR A 78 4.60 16.35 -11.46
C THR A 78 4.09 15.45 -12.59
N GLY A 79 2.85 14.95 -12.49
CA GLY A 79 2.27 14.06 -13.50
C GLY A 79 2.91 12.66 -13.54
N LYS A 80 3.55 12.24 -12.46
CA LYS A 80 4.25 10.94 -12.35
C LYS A 80 3.57 10.01 -11.36
N ALA A 81 3.67 8.72 -11.64
CA ALA A 81 3.25 7.65 -10.75
C ALA A 81 4.47 6.86 -10.26
N ILE A 82 4.38 6.30 -9.04
CA ILE A 82 5.45 5.48 -8.47
C ILE A 82 5.39 4.09 -9.11
N ARG A 83 6.47 3.63 -9.75
CA ARG A 83 6.66 2.21 -10.09
C ARG A 83 7.22 1.44 -8.91
N THR A 84 8.34 1.92 -8.38
CA THR A 84 8.97 1.39 -7.18
C THR A 84 9.39 2.51 -6.25
N LEU A 85 9.31 2.27 -4.94
CA LEU A 85 9.85 3.16 -3.92
C LEU A 85 10.45 2.33 -2.79
N ASP A 86 11.71 2.58 -2.44
CA ASP A 86 12.38 1.87 -1.36
C ASP A 86 12.55 2.77 -0.13
N LEU A 87 11.67 2.57 0.86
CA LEU A 87 11.64 3.29 2.12
C LEU A 87 12.50 2.62 3.20
N SER A 88 13.08 1.43 2.92
CA SER A 88 14.03 0.80 3.83
C SER A 88 15.33 1.62 3.97
N VAL A 89 15.61 2.45 2.96
CA VAL A 89 16.63 3.50 2.99
C VAL A 89 16.06 4.74 3.69
N THR A 90 16.68 5.17 4.80
CA THR A 90 16.20 6.28 5.64
C THR A 90 16.35 7.66 4.99
N ASN A 91 17.38 7.86 4.17
CA ASN A 91 17.66 9.15 3.54
C ASN A 91 17.81 8.97 2.04
N ASN A 92 17.14 9.81 1.25
CA ASN A 92 17.11 9.73 -0.21
C ASN A 92 16.57 8.38 -0.73
N ALA A 93 15.39 8.00 -0.27
CA ALA A 93 14.67 6.79 -0.71
C ALA A 93 14.64 6.68 -2.25
N PRO A 94 15.24 5.63 -2.84
CA PRO A 94 15.23 5.41 -4.28
C PRO A 94 13.80 5.27 -4.81
N VAL A 95 13.49 5.98 -5.89
CA VAL A 95 12.18 5.95 -6.54
C VAL A 95 12.34 5.80 -8.05
N LEU A 96 11.55 4.88 -8.62
CA LEU A 96 11.37 4.76 -10.06
C LEU A 96 9.99 5.30 -10.43
N TRP A 97 9.96 6.24 -11.37
CA TRP A 97 8.75 6.90 -11.83
C TRP A 97 8.23 6.32 -13.15
N LEU A 98 6.91 6.40 -13.34
CA LEU A 98 6.24 6.28 -14.63
C LEU A 98 5.52 7.57 -14.94
N GLU A 99 5.28 7.83 -16.22
CA GLU A 99 4.32 8.85 -16.64
C GLU A 99 2.90 8.41 -16.20
N ALA A 100 2.13 9.29 -15.56
CA ALA A 100 0.86 8.92 -14.95
C ALA A 100 -0.17 8.38 -15.96
N SER A 101 -0.08 8.79 -17.24
CA SER A 101 -0.93 8.28 -18.33
C SER A 101 -0.71 6.77 -18.60
N ALA A 102 0.43 6.21 -18.19
CA ALA A 102 0.76 4.81 -18.38
C ALA A 102 0.21 3.88 -17.29
N VAL A 103 -0.43 4.41 -16.24
CA VAL A 103 -0.97 3.60 -15.14
C VAL A 103 -2.48 3.38 -15.32
N PRO A 104 -2.96 2.13 -15.34
CA PRO A 104 -4.40 1.87 -15.40
C PRO A 104 -5.08 2.46 -14.15
N SER A 105 -6.08 3.32 -14.36
CA SER A 105 -6.86 3.92 -13.29
C SER A 105 -7.67 2.85 -12.55
N SER A 106 -7.24 2.46 -11.35
CA SER A 106 -8.09 1.72 -10.43
C SER A 106 -8.97 2.73 -9.69
N ALA A 107 -9.94 3.32 -10.38
CA ALA A 107 -10.97 4.10 -9.72
C ALA A 107 -11.74 3.18 -8.75
N PRO A 108 -11.86 3.52 -7.45
CA PRO A 108 -12.71 2.77 -6.55
C PRO A 108 -14.16 2.92 -7.04
N GLY A 109 -14.78 1.80 -7.40
CA GLY A 109 -16.17 1.77 -7.84
C GLY A 109 -17.06 2.42 -6.78
N LEU A 110 -17.76 3.48 -7.18
CA LEU A 110 -18.90 4.01 -6.42
C LEU A 110 -19.95 2.90 -6.29
N ASN A 111 -20.07 2.31 -5.10
CA ASN A 111 -21.16 1.42 -4.75
C ASN A 111 -22.48 2.20 -4.85
N LYS A 112 -23.19 2.07 -5.98
CA LYS A 112 -24.57 2.54 -6.10
C LYS A 112 -25.48 1.62 -5.28
N PRO A 113 -26.37 2.16 -4.42
CA PRO A 113 -27.30 1.34 -3.68
C PRO A 113 -28.30 0.67 -4.65
N SER A 114 -28.41 -0.65 -4.56
CA SER A 114 -29.40 -1.45 -5.28
C SER A 114 -30.81 -1.09 -4.81
N ILE A 115 -31.58 -0.42 -5.67
CA ILE A 115 -33.01 -0.20 -5.42
C ILE A 115 -33.74 -1.51 -5.74
N HIS A 116 -34.04 -2.29 -4.71
CA HIS A 116 -34.95 -3.43 -4.83
C HIS A 116 -36.36 -2.94 -5.15
N ARG A 117 -36.74 -3.00 -6.43
CA ARG A 117 -38.12 -2.78 -6.87
C ARG A 117 -38.93 -4.06 -6.63
N LYS A 118 -39.77 -4.06 -5.59
CA LYS A 118 -40.80 -5.08 -5.36
C LYS A 118 -41.68 -5.22 -6.61
N LYS A 119 -41.91 -6.44 -7.08
CA LYS A 119 -43.02 -6.78 -7.99
C LYS A 119 -43.87 -7.88 -7.35
N HIS A 120 -45.17 -7.59 -7.32
CA HIS A 120 -46.29 -8.39 -6.87
C HIS A 120 -46.43 -9.69 -7.66
N VAL A 121 -46.88 -10.75 -6.99
CA VAL A 121 -47.87 -11.72 -7.48
C VAL A 121 -48.85 -11.94 -6.34
#